data_AF-A0A6A6EKT8-F1
#
_entry.id   AF-A0A6A6EKT8-F1
#
_cell.length_a   1.000
_cell.length_b   1.000
_cell.length_c   1.000
_cell.angle_alpha   90.00
_cell.angle_beta   90.00
_cell.angle_gamma   90.00
#
_symmetry.space_group_name_H-M   'P 1'
#
loop_
_entity.id
_entity.type
_entity.pdbx_description
1 polymer ?
#
loop_
_entity_poly.entity_id
_entity_poly.type
_entity_poly.pdbx_seq_one_letter_code
_entity_poly.pdbx_strand_id
1 'polypeptide(L)'
;MTNRYEYRTLHCSRSEIRLLKLLPKDGSEKHKFIPTCRIFHATLHEKPKFVALSYVWGDATNSRLILVENTPVTVTKNLYDAMMALRPPEEHIVMWIDYLCINQSDGKEKSWQVGLMADIYQQAYKVVAWLGPADNSSDSVMDYLNSFGAKAEACGMDNGPEPYQEVWQKLALKPPAARDLSQSKVMIRTLAGKTLTFSQDALHSLFYSISGWHDQDNLLPIAGMKRLFTRPW
;
A
#
# COMPACT_ATOMS: atom_id res chain seq x y z
N MET A 1 4.22 -5.15 -38.12
CA MET A 1 3.06 -5.50 -37.29
C MET A 1 3.53 -5.51 -35.85
N THR A 2 3.10 -4.58 -35.01
CA THR A 2 3.48 -4.51 -33.59
C THR A 2 2.64 -5.55 -32.85
N ASN A 3 3.23 -6.69 -32.46
CA ASN A 3 2.56 -7.67 -31.61
C ASN A 3 2.18 -6.98 -30.29
N ARG A 4 0.89 -6.80 -30.06
CA ARG A 4 0.34 -6.36 -28.77
C ARG A 4 0.03 -7.60 -27.96
N TYR A 5 0.17 -7.49 -26.64
CA TYR A 5 -0.25 -8.56 -25.74
C TYR A 5 -1.78 -8.71 -25.84
N GLU A 6 -2.25 -9.95 -26.08
CA GLU A 6 -3.67 -10.26 -26.18
C GLU A 6 -4.17 -10.94 -24.90
N TYR A 7 -5.14 -10.30 -24.26
CA TYR A 7 -5.76 -10.82 -23.05
C TYR A 7 -6.69 -12.00 -23.35
N ARG A 8 -6.54 -13.09 -22.59
CA ARG A 8 -7.53 -14.18 -22.56
C ARG A 8 -8.73 -13.76 -21.72
N THR A 9 -9.94 -14.06 -22.18
CA THR A 9 -11.20 -13.69 -21.49
C THR A 9 -11.27 -14.23 -20.07
N LEU A 10 -11.69 -13.40 -19.11
CA LEU A 10 -12.01 -13.81 -17.75
C LEU A 10 -13.51 -14.08 -17.58
N HIS A 11 -13.86 -14.99 -16.69
CA HIS A 11 -15.25 -15.33 -16.39
C HIS A 11 -15.74 -14.67 -15.09
N CYS A 12 -16.63 -13.68 -15.23
CA CYS A 12 -17.24 -12.96 -14.10
C CYS A 12 -18.00 -13.89 -13.14
N SER A 13 -18.65 -14.94 -13.65
CA SER A 13 -19.42 -15.92 -12.83
C SER A 13 -18.56 -16.73 -11.86
N ARG A 14 -17.25 -16.74 -12.07
CA ARG A 14 -16.27 -17.46 -11.24
C ARG A 14 -15.39 -16.51 -10.42
N SER A 15 -15.69 -15.21 -10.43
CA SER A 15 -14.82 -14.17 -9.87
C SER A 15 -13.35 -14.37 -10.28
N GLU A 16 -13.14 -14.66 -11.58
CA GLU A 16 -11.80 -14.85 -12.11
C GLU A 16 -11.05 -13.52 -12.16
N ILE A 17 -9.77 -13.58 -11.81
CA ILE A 17 -8.82 -12.48 -11.86
C ILE A 17 -7.58 -12.95 -12.63
N ARG A 18 -6.83 -11.99 -13.18
CA ARG A 18 -5.46 -12.26 -13.63
C ARG A 18 -4.50 -12.00 -12.50
N LEU A 19 -3.51 -12.87 -12.36
CA LEU A 19 -2.31 -12.66 -11.57
C LEU A 19 -1.11 -12.69 -12.49
N LEU A 20 -0.04 -12.02 -12.10
CA LEU A 20 1.22 -12.05 -12.83
C LEU A 20 2.33 -12.64 -11.97
N LYS A 21 3.18 -13.45 -12.58
CA LYS A 21 4.47 -13.87 -12.03
C LYS A 21 5.52 -12.87 -12.49
N LEU A 22 5.97 -11.99 -11.60
CA LEU A 22 7.12 -11.13 -11.87
C LEU A 22 8.38 -11.99 -11.76
N LEU A 23 9.09 -12.15 -12.88
CA LEU A 23 10.26 -13.00 -12.97
C LEU A 23 11.46 -12.35 -12.26
N PRO A 24 12.38 -13.16 -11.70
CA PRO A 24 13.56 -12.65 -11.02
C PRO A 24 14.48 -11.89 -11.98
N LYS A 25 15.47 -11.22 -11.40
CA LYS A 25 16.66 -10.75 -12.13
C LYS A 25 17.46 -11.98 -12.57
N ASP A 26 17.04 -12.65 -13.65
CA ASP A 26 17.86 -13.76 -14.14
C ASP A 26 19.21 -13.24 -14.66
N GLY A 27 20.22 -14.13 -14.67
CA GLY A 27 21.56 -13.82 -15.17
C GLY A 27 21.63 -13.73 -16.69
N SER A 28 20.51 -13.87 -17.42
CA SER A 28 20.49 -13.68 -18.87
C SER A 28 20.47 -12.18 -19.19
N GLU A 29 21.28 -11.78 -20.18
CA GLU A 29 21.43 -10.37 -20.58
C GLU A 29 20.09 -9.70 -20.95
N LYS A 30 19.07 -10.46 -21.37
CA LYS A 30 17.75 -9.93 -21.76
C LYS A 30 16.86 -9.54 -20.58
N HIS A 31 16.81 -10.36 -19.52
CA HIS A 31 15.92 -10.08 -18.38
C HIS A 31 16.63 -9.34 -17.26
N LYS A 32 17.95 -9.13 -17.35
CA LYS A 32 18.72 -8.33 -16.39
C LYS A 32 18.20 -6.90 -16.22
N PHE A 33 17.79 -6.25 -17.31
CA PHE A 33 17.47 -4.81 -17.29
C PHE A 33 15.98 -4.46 -17.47
N ILE A 34 15.15 -5.40 -17.93
CA ILE A 34 13.73 -5.16 -18.24
C ILE A 34 12.84 -6.04 -17.37
N PRO A 35 11.86 -5.49 -16.62
CA PRO A 35 10.86 -6.27 -15.92
C PRO A 35 10.14 -7.21 -16.88
N THR A 36 10.12 -8.49 -16.53
CA THR A 36 9.44 -9.53 -17.32
C THR A 36 8.45 -10.24 -16.43
N CYS A 37 7.23 -10.45 -16.94
CA CYS A 37 6.22 -11.20 -16.22
C CYS A 37 5.46 -12.17 -17.12
N ARG A 38 4.77 -13.11 -16.48
CA ARG A 38 3.83 -14.04 -17.12
C ARG A 38 2.47 -13.90 -16.45
N ILE A 39 1.41 -13.82 -17.23
CA ILE A 39 0.06 -13.65 -16.71
C ILE A 39 -0.64 -15.00 -16.69
N PHE A 40 -1.41 -15.27 -15.64
CA PHE A 40 -2.24 -16.46 -15.52
C PHE A 40 -3.56 -16.13 -14.83
N HIS A 41 -4.57 -16.96 -15.07
CA HIS A 41 -5.89 -16.77 -14.47
C HIS A 41 -5.94 -17.51 -13.12
N ALA A 42 -6.64 -16.92 -12.17
CA ALA A 42 -7.00 -17.53 -10.90
C ALA A 42 -8.43 -17.12 -10.55
N THR A 43 -9.06 -17.80 -9.60
CA THR A 43 -10.33 -17.37 -9.03
C THR A 43 -10.14 -16.96 -7.58
N LEU A 44 -10.82 -15.90 -7.14
CA LEU A 44 -10.83 -15.51 -5.73
C LEU A 44 -11.39 -16.62 -4.83
N HIS A 45 -12.28 -17.49 -5.33
CA HIS A 45 -12.83 -18.60 -4.55
C HIS A 45 -11.78 -19.61 -4.08
N GLU A 46 -10.71 -19.80 -4.86
CA GLU A 46 -9.59 -20.69 -4.51
C GLU A 46 -8.60 -20.04 -3.52
N LYS A 47 -8.84 -18.79 -3.12
CA LYS A 47 -7.99 -18.02 -2.20
C LYS A 47 -6.49 -18.07 -2.60
N PRO A 48 -6.15 -17.68 -3.83
CA PRO A 48 -4.78 -17.72 -4.31
C PRO A 48 -3.89 -16.84 -3.44
N LYS A 49 -2.64 -17.25 -3.24
CA LYS A 49 -1.65 -16.44 -2.51
C LYS A 49 -0.96 -15.47 -3.47
N PHE A 50 -1.19 -14.18 -3.32
CA PHE A 50 -0.58 -13.12 -4.15
C PHE A 50 -0.35 -11.83 -3.37
N VAL A 51 0.51 -10.96 -3.91
CA VAL A 51 0.76 -9.61 -3.41
C VAL A 51 0.00 -8.59 -4.28
N ALA A 52 -0.80 -7.72 -3.68
CA ALA A 52 -1.41 -6.60 -4.43
C ALA A 52 -0.49 -5.38 -4.42
N LEU A 53 -0.35 -4.71 -5.57
CA LEU A 53 0.37 -3.45 -5.68
C LEU A 53 -0.62 -2.27 -5.64
N SER A 54 -0.45 -1.38 -4.65
CA SER A 54 -1.15 -0.10 -4.56
C SER A 54 -0.20 1.02 -4.95
N TYR A 55 -0.50 1.74 -6.03
CA TYR A 55 0.35 2.80 -6.56
C TYR A 55 -0.48 3.82 -7.36
N VAL A 56 0.07 5.02 -7.57
CA VAL A 56 -0.52 5.99 -8.50
C VAL A 56 -0.02 5.68 -9.90
N TRP A 57 -0.91 5.66 -10.90
CA TRP A 57 -0.52 5.32 -12.27
C TRP A 57 0.56 6.26 -12.85
N GLY A 58 0.52 7.53 -12.48
CA GLY A 58 1.50 8.54 -12.90
C GLY A 58 1.25 9.09 -14.30
N ASP A 59 2.23 9.83 -14.82
CA ASP A 59 2.16 10.47 -16.13
C ASP A 59 2.14 9.44 -17.28
N ALA A 60 1.00 9.38 -18.00
CA ALA A 60 0.81 8.49 -19.15
C ALA A 60 1.73 8.80 -20.34
N THR A 61 2.26 10.03 -20.43
CA THR A 61 3.22 10.41 -21.48
C THR A 61 4.63 9.89 -21.20
N ASN A 62 4.96 9.66 -19.93
CA ASN A 62 6.25 9.13 -19.51
C ASN A 62 6.17 7.61 -19.35
N SER A 63 6.44 6.90 -20.44
CA SER A 63 6.30 5.45 -20.48
C SER A 63 7.63 4.69 -20.61
N ARG A 64 7.60 3.42 -20.22
CA ARG A 64 8.70 2.45 -20.30
C ARG A 64 8.15 1.11 -20.79
N LEU A 65 9.04 0.28 -21.32
CA LEU A 65 8.69 -1.03 -21.87
C LEU A 65 8.97 -2.12 -20.85
N ILE A 66 8.02 -3.04 -20.69
CA ILE A 66 8.18 -4.32 -19.99
C ILE A 66 7.90 -5.47 -20.95
N LEU A 67 8.21 -6.69 -20.53
CA LEU A 67 7.88 -7.90 -21.28
C LEU A 67 6.80 -8.70 -20.58
N VAL A 68 5.66 -8.91 -21.24
CA VAL A 68 4.58 -9.81 -20.80
C VAL A 68 4.57 -11.00 -21.73
N GLU A 69 4.96 -12.18 -21.22
CA GLU A 69 5.08 -13.40 -22.05
C GLU A 69 5.92 -13.19 -23.33
N ASN A 70 7.06 -12.48 -23.19
CA ASN A 70 7.96 -12.05 -24.29
C ASN A 70 7.35 -11.02 -25.27
N THR A 71 6.15 -10.52 -25.01
CA THR A 71 5.52 -9.47 -25.80
C THR A 71 5.80 -8.11 -25.15
N PRO A 72 6.32 -7.12 -25.90
CA PRO A 72 6.50 -5.77 -25.40
C PRO A 72 5.18 -5.12 -24.99
N VAL A 73 5.12 -4.60 -23.75
CA VAL A 73 3.99 -3.82 -23.24
C VAL A 73 4.50 -2.51 -22.67
N THR A 74 3.84 -1.42 -23.04
CA THR A 74 4.14 -0.09 -22.54
C THR A 74 3.42 0.15 -21.22
N VAL A 75 4.16 0.56 -20.19
CA VAL A 75 3.65 0.96 -18.88
C VAL A 75 4.16 2.35 -18.52
N THR A 76 3.54 3.02 -17.56
CA THR A 76 4.07 4.28 -17.04
C THR A 76 5.41 4.06 -16.34
N LYS A 77 6.24 5.11 -16.29
CA LYS A 77 7.51 5.07 -15.58
C LYS A 77 7.34 4.67 -14.12
N ASN A 78 6.30 5.16 -13.44
CA ASN A 78 6.09 4.83 -12.03
C ASN A 78 5.83 3.34 -11.80
N LEU A 79 4.99 2.71 -12.65
CA LEU A 79 4.78 1.26 -12.58
C LEU A 79 6.07 0.49 -12.90
N TYR A 80 6.82 0.94 -13.91
CA TYR A 80 8.10 0.33 -14.26
C TYR A 80 9.08 0.34 -13.07
N ASP A 81 9.24 1.48 -12.41
CA ASP A 81 10.12 1.63 -11.25
C ASP A 81 9.67 0.73 -10.09
N ALA A 82 8.36 0.65 -9.84
CA ALA A 82 7.78 -0.25 -8.83
C ALA A 82 8.12 -1.72 -9.13
N MET A 83 7.91 -2.16 -10.37
CA MET A 83 8.22 -3.53 -10.79
C MET A 83 9.72 -3.80 -10.70
N MET A 84 10.59 -2.84 -11.03
CA MET A 84 12.03 -2.98 -10.89
C MET A 84 12.48 -3.13 -9.43
N ALA A 85 11.89 -2.33 -8.53
CA ALA A 85 12.20 -2.35 -7.11
C ALA A 85 11.69 -3.64 -6.43
N LEU A 86 10.52 -4.12 -6.82
CA LEU A 86 9.90 -5.33 -6.27
C LEU A 86 10.42 -6.61 -6.91
N ARG A 87 11.23 -6.50 -7.98
CA ARG A 87 11.75 -7.65 -8.69
C ARG A 87 12.68 -8.47 -7.79
N PRO A 88 12.33 -9.73 -7.50
CA PRO A 88 13.09 -10.57 -6.59
C PRO A 88 14.43 -10.99 -7.22
N PRO A 89 15.45 -11.30 -6.40
CA PRO A 89 16.75 -11.72 -6.91
C PRO A 89 16.74 -13.15 -7.46
N GLU A 90 15.99 -14.06 -6.85
CA GLU A 90 16.10 -15.51 -7.11
C GLU A 90 14.79 -16.14 -7.57
N GLU A 91 13.71 -15.97 -6.80
CA GLU A 91 12.42 -16.60 -7.09
C GLU A 91 11.37 -15.57 -7.50
N HIS A 92 10.55 -15.89 -8.49
CA HIS A 92 9.44 -15.04 -8.91
C HIS A 92 8.46 -14.71 -7.77
N ILE A 93 7.81 -13.55 -7.87
CA ILE A 93 6.69 -13.20 -6.99
C ILE A 93 5.38 -13.18 -7.77
N VAL A 94 4.31 -13.67 -7.15
CA VAL A 94 2.94 -13.60 -7.70
C VAL A 94 2.30 -12.30 -7.23
N MET A 95 1.87 -11.48 -8.19
CA MET A 95 1.31 -10.16 -7.93
C MET A 95 -0.03 -9.96 -8.64
N TRP A 96 -0.82 -9.05 -8.08
CA TRP A 96 -1.91 -8.38 -8.77
C TRP A 96 -1.55 -6.91 -8.96
N ILE A 97 -1.58 -6.44 -10.21
CA ILE A 97 -1.32 -5.05 -10.60
C ILE A 97 -2.47 -4.65 -11.54
N ASP A 98 -3.35 -3.76 -11.09
CA ASP A 98 -4.57 -3.36 -11.81
C ASP A 98 -4.35 -3.04 -13.30
N TYR A 99 -3.30 -2.28 -13.64
CA TYR A 99 -2.96 -1.90 -15.01
C TYR A 99 -2.66 -3.09 -15.94
N LEU A 100 -2.10 -4.18 -15.40
CA LEU A 100 -1.70 -5.38 -16.16
C LEU A 100 -2.67 -6.55 -15.98
N CYS A 101 -3.40 -6.61 -14.87
CA CYS A 101 -4.32 -7.70 -14.58
C CYS A 101 -5.71 -7.45 -15.14
N ILE A 102 -6.09 -6.19 -15.34
CA ILE A 102 -7.36 -5.78 -15.94
C ILE A 102 -7.12 -5.36 -17.38
N ASN A 103 -7.92 -5.89 -18.31
CA ASN A 103 -7.90 -5.43 -19.70
C ASN A 103 -8.48 -4.02 -19.78
N GLN A 104 -7.60 -3.02 -19.78
CA GLN A 104 -7.97 -1.60 -19.81
C GLN A 104 -8.75 -1.17 -21.05
N SER A 105 -8.70 -1.98 -22.13
CA SER A 105 -9.42 -1.72 -23.39
C SER A 105 -10.82 -2.33 -23.44
N ASP A 106 -11.16 -3.25 -22.53
CA ASP A 106 -12.49 -3.84 -22.43
C ASP A 106 -13.25 -3.18 -21.28
N GLY A 107 -14.16 -2.26 -21.62
CA GLY A 107 -14.96 -1.52 -20.64
C GLY A 107 -15.88 -2.41 -19.79
N LYS A 108 -16.35 -3.55 -20.33
CA LYS A 108 -17.16 -4.51 -19.57
C LYS A 108 -16.27 -5.20 -18.55
N GLU A 109 -15.14 -5.76 -19.00
CA GLU A 109 -14.18 -6.41 -18.11
C GLU A 109 -13.70 -5.49 -16.99
N LYS A 110 -13.28 -4.29 -17.37
CA LYS A 110 -12.82 -3.27 -16.44
C LYS A 110 -13.86 -2.95 -15.37
N SER A 111 -15.13 -2.75 -15.76
CA SER A 111 -16.16 -2.37 -14.80
C SER A 111 -16.37 -3.43 -13.71
N TRP A 112 -16.44 -4.71 -14.07
CA TRP A 112 -16.67 -5.74 -13.06
C TRP A 112 -15.39 -6.12 -12.29
N GLN A 113 -14.21 -6.02 -12.88
CA GLN A 113 -12.93 -6.16 -12.16
C GLN A 113 -12.73 -5.05 -11.13
N VAL A 114 -13.09 -3.80 -11.47
CA VAL A 114 -13.07 -2.68 -10.50
C VAL A 114 -14.04 -2.95 -9.35
N GLY A 115 -15.20 -3.53 -9.65
CA GLY A 115 -16.15 -3.99 -8.62
C GLY A 115 -15.57 -5.03 -7.65
N LEU A 116 -14.58 -5.82 -8.08
CA LEU A 116 -13.88 -6.83 -7.26
C LEU A 116 -12.69 -6.26 -6.48
N MET A 117 -12.29 -5.00 -6.65
CA MET A 117 -11.05 -4.48 -6.05
C MET A 117 -11.03 -4.60 -4.53
N ALA A 118 -12.14 -4.33 -3.85
CA ALA A 118 -12.23 -4.48 -2.40
C ALA A 118 -11.89 -5.91 -1.97
N ASP A 119 -12.49 -6.91 -2.62
CA ASP A 119 -12.24 -8.33 -2.35
C ASP A 119 -10.80 -8.74 -2.69
N ILE A 120 -10.25 -8.24 -3.81
CA ILE A 120 -8.88 -8.53 -4.23
C ILE A 120 -7.87 -8.02 -3.20
N TYR A 121 -8.00 -6.76 -2.76
CA TYR A 121 -7.11 -6.20 -1.75
C TYR A 121 -7.28 -6.87 -0.40
N GLN A 122 -8.51 -7.20 0.00
CA GLN A 122 -8.79 -7.89 1.25
C GLN A 122 -8.23 -9.32 1.28
N GLN A 123 -8.25 -10.02 0.14
CA GLN A 123 -7.77 -11.41 0.03
C GLN A 123 -6.27 -11.50 -0.33
N ALA A 124 -5.63 -10.39 -0.69
CA ALA A 124 -4.20 -10.37 -0.93
C ALA A 124 -3.44 -10.82 0.32
N TYR A 125 -2.41 -11.66 0.13
CA TYR A 125 -1.54 -12.08 1.23
C TYR A 125 -0.79 -10.88 1.85
N LYS A 126 -0.46 -9.90 1.01
CA LYS A 126 0.14 -8.63 1.41
C LYS A 126 -0.23 -7.57 0.39
N VAL A 127 -0.38 -6.33 0.85
CA VAL A 127 -0.45 -5.15 -0.02
C VAL A 127 0.87 -4.40 0.07
N VAL A 128 1.44 -4.05 -1.08
CA VAL A 128 2.60 -3.15 -1.17
C VAL A 128 2.11 -1.79 -1.60
N ALA A 129 2.21 -0.80 -0.72
CA ALA A 129 2.01 0.60 -1.07
C ALA A 129 3.31 1.17 -1.65
N TRP A 130 3.30 1.48 -2.95
CA TRP A 130 4.43 2.07 -3.65
C TRP A 130 4.32 3.59 -3.69
N LEU A 131 5.25 4.25 -3.00
CA LEU A 131 5.35 5.72 -2.91
C LEU A 131 6.50 6.25 -3.80
N GLY A 132 6.83 5.52 -4.86
CA GLY A 132 7.93 5.85 -5.77
C GLY A 132 9.34 5.54 -5.24
N PRO A 133 10.36 5.89 -6.03
CA PRO A 133 11.76 5.71 -5.66
C PRO A 133 12.13 6.44 -4.36
N ALA A 134 13.14 5.94 -3.65
CA ALA A 134 13.68 6.64 -2.50
C ALA A 134 14.22 8.04 -2.89
N ASP A 135 14.06 8.99 -1.98
CA ASP A 135 14.71 10.30 -2.00
C ASP A 135 15.44 10.55 -0.67
N ASN A 136 16.17 11.66 -0.58
CA ASN A 136 16.95 12.04 0.61
C ASN A 136 16.15 12.17 1.91
N SER A 137 14.81 12.26 1.83
CA SER A 137 13.91 12.36 2.99
C SER A 137 13.15 11.07 3.28
N SER A 138 13.28 10.07 2.42
CA SER A 138 12.47 8.85 2.48
C SER A 138 12.80 8.05 3.74
N ASP A 139 14.07 7.89 4.08
CA ASP A 139 14.49 7.15 5.29
C ASP A 139 13.91 7.79 6.56
N SER A 140 14.02 9.12 6.70
CA SER A 140 13.47 9.83 7.85
C SER A 140 11.95 9.70 7.96
N VAL A 141 11.23 9.69 6.83
CA VAL A 141 9.77 9.47 6.84
C VAL A 141 9.45 8.01 7.21
N MET A 142 10.19 7.04 6.70
CA MET A 142 9.96 5.62 7.02
C MET A 142 10.31 5.30 8.48
N ASP A 143 11.39 5.86 9.02
CA ASP A 143 11.74 5.75 10.45
C ASP A 143 10.66 6.35 11.34
N TYR A 144 10.13 7.51 10.93
CA TYR A 144 9.00 8.12 11.63
C TYR A 144 7.76 7.21 11.59
N LEU A 145 7.39 6.70 10.41
CA LEU A 145 6.23 5.79 10.27
C LEU A 145 6.39 4.51 11.08
N ASN A 146 7.60 3.95 11.16
CA ASN A 146 7.91 2.78 11.99
C ASN A 146 7.76 3.09 13.49
N SER A 147 8.33 4.20 13.95
CA SER A 147 8.21 4.66 15.34
C SER A 147 6.75 4.95 15.72
N PHE A 148 6.03 5.60 14.82
CA PHE A 148 4.62 5.91 14.97
C PHE A 148 3.75 4.65 15.00
N GLY A 149 3.99 3.70 14.10
CA GLY A 149 3.32 2.39 14.08
C GLY A 149 3.53 1.63 15.38
N ALA A 150 4.77 1.57 15.89
CA ALA A 150 5.07 0.93 17.16
C ALA A 150 4.33 1.58 18.35
N LYS A 151 4.18 2.92 18.36
CA LYS A 151 3.37 3.62 19.38
C LYS A 151 1.89 3.27 19.26
N ALA A 152 1.36 3.18 18.04
CA ALA A 152 -0.02 2.79 17.78
C ALA A 152 -0.31 1.35 18.23
N GLU A 153 0.60 0.41 17.91
CA GLU A 153 0.54 -0.98 18.35
C GLU A 153 0.63 -1.12 19.87
N ALA A 154 1.53 -0.37 20.52
CA ALA A 154 1.63 -0.33 21.98
C ALA A 154 0.36 0.20 22.66
N CYS A 155 -0.40 1.04 21.95
CA CYS A 155 -1.73 1.49 22.39
C CYS A 155 -2.85 0.51 22.00
N GLY A 156 -2.57 -0.56 21.24
CA GLY A 156 -3.54 -1.56 20.80
C GLY A 156 -4.44 -1.12 19.65
N MET A 157 -3.91 -0.32 18.72
CA MET A 157 -4.61 0.11 17.50
C MET A 157 -4.49 -0.89 16.35
N ASP A 158 -4.34 -2.18 16.65
CA ASP A 158 -4.24 -3.27 15.69
C ASP A 158 -5.52 -3.47 14.86
N ASN A 159 -6.67 -2.99 15.36
CA ASN A 159 -7.99 -3.16 14.73
C ASN A 159 -8.70 -1.85 14.39
N GLY A 160 -7.94 -0.75 14.24
CA GLY A 160 -8.49 0.56 13.91
C GLY A 160 -8.68 1.51 15.12
N PRO A 161 -9.00 2.80 14.86
CA PRO A 161 -9.06 3.84 15.87
C PRO A 161 -10.41 3.95 16.59
N GLU A 162 -11.42 3.15 16.23
CA GLU A 162 -12.80 3.26 16.73
C GLU A 162 -12.89 3.22 18.27
N PRO A 163 -12.18 2.34 18.99
CA PRO A 163 -12.23 2.29 20.46
C PRO A 163 -11.68 3.55 21.15
N TYR A 164 -10.94 4.39 20.43
CA TYR A 164 -10.23 5.55 20.95
C TYR A 164 -11.00 6.85 20.73
N GLN A 165 -12.05 6.84 19.89
CA GLN A 165 -12.74 8.02 19.41
C GLN A 165 -13.31 8.88 20.55
N GLU A 166 -13.98 8.29 21.53
CA GLU A 166 -14.55 9.03 22.67
C GLU A 166 -13.45 9.68 23.54
N VAL A 167 -12.35 8.97 23.76
CA VAL A 167 -11.23 9.46 24.57
C VAL A 167 -10.58 10.64 23.85
N TRP A 168 -10.33 10.51 22.55
CA TRP A 168 -9.74 11.54 21.71
C TRP A 168 -10.64 12.76 21.51
N GLN A 169 -11.96 12.60 21.40
CA GLN A 169 -12.90 13.72 21.39
C GLN A 169 -12.80 14.56 22.68
N LYS A 170 -12.76 13.90 23.84
CA LYS A 170 -12.59 14.59 25.13
C LYS A 170 -11.25 15.32 25.23
N LEU A 171 -10.19 14.73 24.68
CA LEU A 171 -8.86 15.34 24.59
C LEU A 171 -8.81 16.57 23.70
N ALA A 172 -9.44 16.53 22.53
CA ALA A 172 -9.50 17.64 21.58
C ALA A 172 -10.16 18.89 22.18
N LEU A 173 -11.12 18.69 23.11
CA LEU A 173 -11.84 19.77 23.78
C LEU A 173 -11.09 20.38 24.97
N LYS A 174 -9.95 19.81 25.40
CA LYS A 174 -9.17 20.34 26.53
C LYS A 174 -8.20 21.46 26.09
N PRO A 175 -8.20 22.62 26.76
CA PRO A 175 -7.23 23.68 26.49
C PRO A 175 -5.79 23.20 26.77
N PRO A 176 -4.78 23.68 26.02
CA PRO A 176 -3.39 23.22 26.11
C PRO A 176 -2.79 23.18 27.52
N ALA A 177 -3.12 24.17 28.36
CA ALA A 177 -2.59 24.31 29.72
C ALA A 177 -3.15 23.30 30.74
N ALA A 178 -4.25 22.61 30.44
CA ALA A 178 -4.91 21.67 31.35
C ALA A 178 -4.61 20.19 31.02
N ARG A 179 -3.60 19.94 30.19
CA ARG A 179 -3.23 18.60 29.67
C ARG A 179 -2.29 17.82 30.61
N ASP A 180 -2.31 18.12 31.90
CA ASP A 180 -1.44 17.54 32.92
C ASP A 180 -1.26 16.01 32.74
N LEU A 181 -0.03 15.63 32.41
CA LEU A 181 0.41 14.28 32.04
C LEU A 181 0.78 13.46 33.28
N SER A 182 -0.09 13.51 34.30
CA SER A 182 0.08 12.63 35.47
C SER A 182 0.19 11.17 35.03
N GLN A 183 0.93 10.34 35.77
CA GLN A 183 1.20 8.90 35.53
C GLN A 183 -0.06 8.00 35.62
N SER A 184 -1.20 8.50 35.18
CA SER A 184 -2.47 7.80 35.16
C SER A 184 -2.50 6.79 34.01
N LYS A 185 -3.12 5.64 34.26
CA LYS A 185 -3.36 4.62 33.23
C LYS A 185 -4.74 4.83 32.61
N VAL A 186 -4.84 4.71 31.29
CA VAL A 186 -6.12 4.66 30.58
C VAL A 186 -6.44 3.20 30.28
N MET A 187 -7.69 2.81 30.51
CA MET A 187 -8.22 1.51 30.13
C MET A 187 -9.17 1.68 28.96
N ILE A 188 -8.94 0.94 27.88
CA ILE A 188 -9.83 0.89 26.73
C ILE A 188 -10.30 -0.54 26.52
N ARG A 189 -11.61 -0.69 26.32
CA ARG A 189 -12.21 -1.98 26.02
C ARG A 189 -12.33 -2.10 24.51
N THR A 190 -11.70 -3.12 23.93
CA THR A 190 -11.77 -3.39 22.49
C THR A 190 -13.15 -3.95 22.12
N LEU A 191 -13.48 -3.91 20.83
CA LEU A 191 -14.70 -4.53 20.29
C LEU A 191 -14.77 -6.04 20.57
N ALA A 192 -13.62 -6.71 20.69
CA ALA A 192 -13.51 -8.11 21.08
C ALA A 192 -13.65 -8.35 22.60
N GLY A 193 -13.98 -7.33 23.39
CA GLY A 193 -14.21 -7.42 24.83
C GLY A 193 -12.94 -7.45 25.69
N LYS A 194 -11.75 -7.34 25.09
CA LYS A 194 -10.45 -7.29 25.80
C LYS A 194 -10.24 -5.90 26.39
N THR A 195 -9.84 -5.82 27.66
CA THR A 195 -9.41 -4.56 28.27
C THR A 195 -7.92 -4.37 28.05
N LEU A 196 -7.55 -3.27 27.41
CA LEU A 196 -6.18 -2.82 27.22
C LEU A 196 -5.89 -1.68 28.20
N THR A 197 -4.69 -1.67 28.75
CA THR A 197 -4.26 -0.65 29.71
C THR A 197 -2.92 -0.08 29.28
N PHE A 198 -2.84 1.23 29.13
CA PHE A 198 -1.63 1.93 28.72
C PHE A 198 -1.47 3.23 29.50
N SER A 199 -0.28 3.82 29.42
CA SER A 199 -0.02 5.15 29.96
C SER A 199 -0.89 6.18 29.24
N GLN A 200 -1.50 7.08 30.01
CA GLN A 200 -2.27 8.20 29.46
C GLN A 200 -1.40 9.09 28.56
N ASP A 201 -0.14 9.31 28.95
CA ASP A 201 0.83 10.07 28.17
C ASP A 201 1.08 9.46 26.79
N ALA A 202 1.24 8.14 26.72
CA ALA A 202 1.45 7.43 25.45
C ALA A 202 0.26 7.60 24.49
N LEU A 203 -0.98 7.46 25.00
CA LEU A 203 -2.18 7.63 24.19
C LEU A 203 -2.36 9.10 23.73
N HIS A 204 -2.06 10.06 24.59
CA HIS A 204 -2.15 11.48 24.26
C HIS A 204 -1.09 11.88 23.22
N SER A 205 0.16 11.45 23.41
CA SER A 205 1.25 11.68 22.46
C SER A 205 0.90 11.13 21.07
N LEU A 206 0.28 9.94 21.02
CA LEU A 206 -0.21 9.35 19.78
C LEU A 206 -1.33 10.18 19.14
N PHE A 207 -2.31 10.65 19.92
CA PHE A 207 -3.37 11.54 19.43
C PHE A 207 -2.79 12.81 18.77
N TYR A 208 -1.83 13.47 19.41
CA TYR A 208 -1.22 14.68 18.87
C TYR A 208 -0.37 14.40 17.63
N SER A 209 0.31 13.26 17.60
CA SER A 209 1.07 12.81 16.42
C SER A 209 0.15 12.55 15.22
N ILE A 210 -1.03 11.96 15.44
CA ILE A 210 -2.05 11.70 14.40
C ILE A 210 -2.71 13.00 13.92
N SER A 211 -3.15 13.83 14.85
CA SER A 211 -3.95 15.02 14.55
C SER A 211 -3.12 16.20 14.04
N GLY A 212 -1.81 16.19 14.28
CA GLY A 212 -0.92 17.31 13.99
C GLY A 212 -1.13 18.51 14.93
N TRP A 213 -1.87 18.34 16.03
CA TRP A 213 -2.17 19.38 17.02
C TRP A 213 -1.06 19.47 18.08
N HIS A 214 0.16 19.83 17.69
CA HIS A 214 1.26 20.03 18.64
C HIS A 214 1.82 21.47 18.57
N ASP A 215 2.07 22.06 19.74
CA ASP A 215 2.70 23.40 19.90
C ASP A 215 4.24 23.36 19.85
N GLN A 216 4.87 22.19 19.64
CA GLN A 216 6.34 22.03 19.66
C GLN A 216 6.85 21.23 18.45
N ASP A 217 8.04 21.60 17.99
CA ASP A 217 8.79 21.20 16.78
C ASP A 217 9.01 19.69 16.50
N ASN A 218 8.35 18.78 17.21
CA ASN A 218 8.19 17.38 16.79
C ASN A 218 7.08 17.24 15.76
N LEU A 219 7.03 18.17 14.80
CA LEU A 219 6.15 18.05 13.66
C LEU A 219 6.47 16.68 13.03
N LEU A 220 5.42 16.01 12.52
CA LEU A 220 5.56 15.19 11.31
C LEU A 220 6.71 15.80 10.48
N PRO A 221 7.59 15.05 9.81
CA PRO A 221 8.51 15.68 8.87
C PRO A 221 7.65 16.27 7.73
N ILE A 222 6.93 17.37 7.96
CA ILE A 222 5.81 17.86 7.15
C ILE A 222 6.39 18.19 5.80
N ALA A 223 7.60 18.76 5.76
CA ALA A 223 8.33 18.95 4.52
C ALA A 223 8.62 17.62 3.80
N GLY A 224 9.10 16.59 4.50
CA GLY A 224 9.38 15.26 3.94
C GLY A 224 8.12 14.50 3.50
N MET A 225 7.07 14.46 4.31
CA MET A 225 5.78 13.86 4.03
C MET A 225 5.02 14.63 2.95
N LYS A 226 4.98 15.97 3.02
CA LYS A 226 4.40 16.81 1.95
C LYS A 226 5.10 16.50 0.65
N ARG A 227 6.44 16.50 0.63
CA ARG A 227 7.22 16.13 -0.56
C ARG A 227 6.89 14.72 -1.04
N LEU A 228 6.78 13.74 -0.13
CA LEU A 228 6.43 12.35 -0.45
C LEU A 228 5.04 12.24 -1.09
N PHE A 229 4.04 12.97 -0.58
CA PHE A 229 2.67 12.94 -1.10
C PHE A 229 2.44 13.85 -2.31
N THR A 230 3.28 14.88 -2.52
CA THR A 230 3.18 15.80 -3.66
C THR A 230 4.17 15.46 -4.78
N ARG A 231 4.76 14.26 -4.79
CA ARG A 231 5.65 13.88 -5.89
C ARG A 231 4.86 13.84 -7.20
N PRO A 232 5.41 14.40 -8.30
CA PRO A 232 4.86 14.18 -9.62
C PRO A 232 5.17 12.72 -10.00
N TRP A 233 4.16 11.86 -9.90
CA TRP A 233 4.24 10.44 -10.32
C TRP A 233 4.07 10.32 -11.83
#